data_AF-A0A8S3Z679-F1
#
_entry.id   AF-A0A8S3Z679-F1
#
_cell.length_a   1.000
_cell.length_b   1.000
_cell.length_c   1.000
_cell.angle_alpha   90.00
_cell.angle_beta   90.00
_cell.angle_gamma   90.00
#
_symmetry.space_group_name_H-M   'P 1'
#
loop_
_entity.id
_entity.type
_entity.pdbx_description
1 polymer ?
#
loop_
_entity_poly.entity_id
_entity_poly.type
_entity_poly.pdbx_seq_one_letter_code
_entity_poly.pdbx_strand_id
1 'polypeptide(L)'
;MLAKCVEQRGLHSCFHDLELYVRLPVRLPFACYSVFMREWLQVFPLENFLFIKTEEYENNLEDTLKSVMEFLGLGPLKDTQLQVIAEEERSRVTVQRKIAGPMKNATRDILEELLGGCSTELARLIQSDKFTWGW
;
A
#
# COMPACT_ATOMS: atom_id res chain seq x y z
N MET A 1 21.83 0.92 -6.15
CA MET A 1 21.35 0.29 -7.40
C MET A 1 20.05 0.96 -7.87
N LEU A 2 18.98 0.96 -7.05
CA LEU A 2 17.74 1.67 -7.37
C LEU A 2 17.92 3.19 -7.49
N ALA A 3 18.51 3.85 -6.49
CA ALA A 3 18.75 5.31 -6.53
C ALA A 3 19.51 5.75 -7.80
N LYS A 4 20.59 5.03 -8.15
CA LYS A 4 21.35 5.25 -9.39
C LYS A 4 20.51 5.05 -10.65
N CYS A 5 19.64 4.05 -10.67
CA CYS A 5 18.71 3.88 -11.80
C CYS A 5 17.79 5.10 -11.91
N VAL A 6 17.17 5.52 -10.81
CA VAL A 6 16.23 6.65 -10.77
C VAL A 6 16.92 7.93 -11.26
N GLU A 7 18.15 8.18 -10.84
CA GLU A 7 18.96 9.32 -11.29
C GLU A 7 19.24 9.28 -12.80
N GLN A 8 19.50 8.09 -13.37
CA GLN A 8 19.90 7.94 -14.77
C GLN A 8 18.74 7.80 -15.76
N ARG A 9 17.65 7.16 -15.35
CA ARG A 9 16.53 6.73 -16.23
C ARG A 9 15.17 7.26 -15.78
N GLY A 10 15.11 7.91 -14.61
CA GLY A 10 13.87 8.39 -14.01
C GLY A 10 13.13 7.31 -13.21
N LEU A 11 12.22 7.79 -12.35
CA LEU A 11 11.47 6.96 -11.41
C LEU A 11 10.62 5.91 -12.12
N HIS A 12 9.82 6.33 -13.10
CA HIS A 12 8.94 5.44 -13.86
C HIS A 12 9.69 4.28 -14.51
N SER A 13 10.74 4.56 -15.31
CA SER A 13 11.48 3.49 -16.01
C SER A 13 12.08 2.45 -15.07
N CYS A 14 12.52 2.84 -13.88
CA CYS A 14 13.18 1.93 -12.94
C CYS A 14 12.19 1.06 -12.16
N PHE A 15 11.01 1.59 -11.85
CA PHE A 15 9.97 0.85 -11.12
C PHE A 15 9.23 -0.17 -12.01
N HIS A 16 9.31 -0.02 -13.34
CA HIS A 16 8.85 -1.02 -14.32
C HIS A 16 9.96 -1.95 -14.83
N ASP A 17 11.19 -1.85 -14.31
CA ASP A 17 12.32 -2.66 -14.78
C ASP A 17 12.34 -4.04 -14.10
N LEU A 18 12.01 -5.08 -14.87
CA LEU A 18 11.96 -6.46 -14.39
C LEU A 18 13.35 -6.99 -13.99
N GLU A 19 14.40 -6.58 -14.67
CA GLU A 19 15.76 -7.01 -14.35
C GLU A 19 16.23 -6.42 -13.03
N LEU A 20 15.95 -5.12 -12.81
CA LEU A 20 16.20 -4.48 -11.53
C LEU A 20 15.40 -5.14 -10.41
N TYR A 21 14.14 -5.50 -10.65
CA TYR A 21 13.30 -6.22 -9.69
C TYR A 21 13.91 -7.56 -9.26
N VAL A 22 14.42 -8.37 -10.20
CA VAL A 22 15.02 -9.68 -9.89
C VAL A 22 16.36 -9.52 -9.16
N ARG A 23 17.12 -8.46 -9.45
CA ARG A 23 18.45 -8.22 -8.85
C ARG A 23 18.41 -7.60 -7.46
N LEU A 24 17.33 -6.90 -7.10
CA LEU A 24 17.24 -6.26 -5.78
C LEU A 24 16.99 -7.31 -4.68
N PRO A 25 17.69 -7.23 -3.53
CA PRO A 25 17.52 -8.17 -2.43
C PRO A 25 16.16 -8.02 -1.72
N VAL A 26 15.43 -6.95 -2.03
CA VAL A 26 14.13 -6.59 -1.48
C VAL A 26 13.21 -6.11 -2.60
N ARG A 27 11.92 -6.39 -2.48
CA ARG A 27 10.89 -6.05 -3.49
C ARG A 27 10.46 -4.58 -3.42
N LEU A 28 11.43 -3.66 -3.47
CA LEU A 28 11.21 -2.21 -3.47
C LEU A 28 10.52 -1.63 -4.73
N PRO A 29 10.61 -2.22 -5.93
CA PRO A 29 9.97 -1.66 -7.13
C PRO A 29 8.44 -1.58 -7.06
N PHE A 30 7.78 -2.15 -6.05
CA PHE A 30 6.34 -1.97 -5.83
C PHE A 30 6.01 -1.04 -4.67
N ALA A 31 7.01 -0.48 -3.99
CA ALA A 31 6.82 0.34 -2.81
C ALA A 31 6.40 1.79 -3.15
N CYS A 32 6.64 2.24 -4.38
CA CYS A 32 6.25 3.58 -4.83
C CYS A 32 4.91 3.52 -5.57
N TYR A 33 3.80 3.46 -4.80
CA TYR A 33 2.46 3.31 -5.38
C TYR A 33 2.06 4.45 -6.32
N SER A 34 2.64 5.64 -6.16
CA SER A 34 2.36 6.81 -7.01
C SER A 34 2.74 6.60 -8.48
N VAL A 35 3.76 5.77 -8.77
CA VAL A 35 4.14 5.41 -10.16
C VAL A 35 2.97 4.73 -10.85
N PHE A 36 2.41 3.70 -10.22
CA PHE A 36 1.31 2.92 -10.77
C PHE A 36 0.00 3.70 -10.76
N MET A 37 -0.29 4.41 -9.66
CA MET A 37 -1.54 5.18 -9.56
C MET A 37 -1.64 6.27 -10.63
N ARG A 38 -0.52 6.86 -11.05
CA ARG A 38 -0.52 7.81 -12.17
C ARG A 38 -1.05 7.18 -13.45
N GLU A 39 -0.68 5.94 -13.75
CA GLU A 39 -1.12 5.24 -14.96
C GLU A 39 -2.59 4.83 -14.84
N TRP A 40 -2.99 4.28 -13.69
CA TRP A 40 -4.38 3.90 -13.43
C TRP A 40 -5.33 5.10 -13.56
N LEU A 41 -4.94 6.27 -13.05
CA LEU A 41 -5.75 7.49 -13.11
C LEU A 41 -5.81 8.14 -14.51
N GLN A 42 -4.98 7.71 -15.47
CA GLN A 42 -5.14 8.12 -16.86
C GLN A 42 -6.29 7.39 -17.56
N VAL A 43 -6.70 6.23 -17.03
CA VAL A 43 -7.70 5.36 -17.65
C VAL A 43 -9.01 5.36 -16.86
N PHE A 44 -8.92 5.36 -15.53
CA PHE A 44 -10.09 5.31 -14.64
C PHE A 44 -10.12 6.55 -13.76
N PRO A 45 -11.30 7.12 -13.51
CA PRO A 45 -11.42 8.27 -12.63
C PRO A 45 -11.20 7.85 -11.16
N LEU A 46 -10.86 8.82 -10.30
CA LEU A 46 -10.44 8.54 -8.92
C LEU A 46 -11.52 7.85 -8.09
N GLU A 47 -12.79 8.19 -8.32
CA GLU A 47 -13.96 7.61 -7.68
C GLU A 47 -14.13 6.10 -7.95
N ASN A 48 -13.46 5.54 -8.96
CA ASN A 48 -13.45 4.11 -9.23
C ASN A 48 -12.44 3.33 -8.36
N PHE A 49 -11.79 3.99 -7.41
CA PHE A 49 -10.81 3.39 -6.51
C PHE A 49 -11.23 3.53 -5.05
N LEU A 50 -11.16 2.42 -4.31
CA LEU A 50 -11.22 2.41 -2.86
C LEU A 50 -9.83 2.16 -2.30
N PHE A 51 -9.30 3.11 -1.53
CA PHE A 51 -7.98 2.99 -0.91
C PHE A 51 -8.10 2.54 0.55
N ILE A 52 -7.63 1.33 0.82
CA ILE A 52 -7.67 0.73 2.16
C ILE A 52 -6.26 0.70 2.75
N LYS A 53 -6.10 1.28 3.93
CA LYS A 53 -4.86 1.23 4.69
C LYS A 53 -4.84 -0.04 5.52
N THR A 54 -3.79 -0.84 5.38
CA THR A 54 -3.72 -2.15 6.06
C THR A 54 -3.82 -1.99 7.57
N GLU A 55 -3.14 -1.00 8.14
CA GLU A 55 -3.15 -0.72 9.59
C GLU A 55 -4.55 -0.38 10.12
N GLU A 56 -5.37 0.32 9.32
CA GLU A 56 -6.76 0.60 9.69
C GLU A 56 -7.63 -0.64 9.53
N TYR A 57 -7.42 -1.42 8.47
CA TYR A 57 -8.11 -2.70 8.29
C TYR A 57 -7.84 -3.68 9.45
N GLU A 58 -6.62 -3.70 10.01
CA GLU A 58 -6.32 -4.57 11.15
C GLU A 58 -6.98 -4.10 12.45
N ASN A 59 -7.14 -2.80 12.64
CA ASN A 59 -7.66 -2.21 13.89
C ASN A 59 -9.16 -1.95 13.86
N ASN A 60 -9.76 -1.81 12.67
CA ASN A 60 -11.17 -1.51 12.48
C ASN A 60 -11.72 -2.24 11.25
N LEU A 61 -11.81 -3.56 11.38
CA LEU A 61 -12.16 -4.45 10.27
C LEU A 61 -13.64 -4.30 9.88
N GLU A 62 -14.55 -4.15 10.84
CA GLU A 62 -15.99 -3.99 10.57
C GLU A 62 -16.29 -2.75 9.73
N ASP A 63 -15.79 -1.57 10.12
CA ASP A 63 -16.03 -0.33 9.37
C ASP A 63 -15.34 -0.35 8.01
N THR A 64 -14.17 -0.99 7.92
CA THR A 64 -13.50 -1.19 6.63
C THR A 64 -14.35 -2.06 5.71
N LEU A 65 -14.94 -3.15 6.21
CA LEU A 65 -15.84 -3.99 5.42
C LEU A 65 -17.12 -3.26 5.01
N LYS A 66 -17.71 -2.46 5.91
CA LYS A 66 -18.86 -1.60 5.56
C LYS A 66 -18.52 -0.68 4.39
N SER A 67 -17.36 -0.02 4.45
CA SER A 67 -16.87 0.86 3.37
C SER A 67 -16.65 0.10 2.04
N VAL A 68 -16.13 -1.13 2.11
CA VAL A 68 -15.96 -2.00 0.94
C VAL A 68 -17.32 -2.36 0.32
N MET A 69 -18.29 -2.75 1.14
CA MET A 69 -19.64 -3.11 0.65
C MET A 69 -20.34 -1.92 0.00
N GLU A 70 -20.25 -0.74 0.62
CA GLU A 70 -20.81 0.50 0.08
C GLU A 70 -20.16 0.85 -1.26
N PHE A 71 -18.83 0.83 -1.35
CA PHE A 71 -18.10 1.11 -2.59
C PHE A 71 -18.47 0.15 -3.73
N LEU A 72 -18.68 -1.13 -3.42
CA LEU A 72 -19.10 -2.15 -4.40
C LEU A 72 -20.60 -2.11 -4.72
N GLY A 73 -21.39 -1.26 -4.06
CA GLY A 73 -22.85 -1.22 -4.22
C GLY A 73 -23.56 -2.47 -3.71
N LEU A 74 -22.99 -3.15 -2.72
CA LEU A 74 -23.57 -4.34 -2.10
C LEU A 74 -24.55 -3.94 -0.97
N GLY A 75 -25.54 -4.79 -0.73
CA GLY A 75 -26.44 -4.62 0.42
C GLY A 75 -25.70 -4.75 1.76
N PRO A 76 -26.10 -4.01 2.80
CA PRO A 76 -25.43 -4.07 4.10
C PRO A 76 -25.60 -5.45 4.74
N LEU A 77 -24.54 -5.95 5.36
CA LEU A 77 -24.61 -7.11 6.24
C LEU A 77 -25.18 -6.70 7.60
N LYS A 78 -25.80 -7.66 8.30
CA LYS A 78 -26.17 -7.47 9.71
C LYS A 78 -24.89 -7.35 10.55
N ASP A 79 -24.91 -6.53 11.59
CA ASP A 79 -23.76 -6.35 12.48
C ASP A 79 -23.24 -7.69 13.05
N THR A 80 -24.14 -8.62 13.36
CA THR A 80 -23.74 -9.97 13.82
C THR A 80 -22.96 -10.76 12.79
N GLN A 81 -23.24 -10.58 11.50
CA GLN A 81 -22.49 -11.25 10.43
C GLN A 81 -21.13 -10.59 10.22
N LEU A 82 -21.06 -9.25 10.32
CA LEU A 82 -19.80 -8.52 10.23
C LEU A 82 -18.86 -8.88 11.38
N GLN A 83 -19.40 -8.97 12.60
CA GLN A 83 -18.64 -9.38 13.77
C GLN A 83 -18.05 -10.78 13.60
N VAL A 84 -18.84 -11.75 13.10
CA VAL A 84 -18.35 -13.11 12.82
C VAL A 84 -17.20 -13.10 11.82
N ILE A 85 -17.27 -12.28 10.76
CA ILE A 85 -16.17 -12.15 9.78
C ILE A 85 -14.96 -11.46 10.41
N ALA A 86 -15.18 -10.45 11.25
CA ALA A 86 -14.12 -9.69 11.91
C ALA A 86 -13.34 -10.51 12.94
N GLU A 87 -14.01 -11.42 13.63
CA GLU A 87 -13.43 -12.32 14.62
C GLU A 87 -12.79 -13.58 13.99
N GLU A 88 -12.93 -13.78 12.67
CA GLU A 88 -12.38 -14.95 11.98
C GLU A 88 -10.84 -14.96 12.03
N GLU A 89 -10.27 -16.08 12.47
CA GLU A 89 -8.82 -16.24 12.49
C GLU A 89 -8.23 -16.23 11.07
N ARG A 90 -7.13 -15.50 10.90
CA ARG A 90 -6.43 -15.43 9.62
C ARG A 90 -5.84 -16.78 9.26
N SER A 91 -6.42 -17.41 8.24
CA SER A 91 -5.98 -18.72 7.74
C SER A 91 -4.56 -18.74 7.14
N ARG A 92 -4.02 -17.57 6.73
CA ARG A 92 -2.70 -17.46 6.07
C ARG A 92 -1.80 -16.46 6.77
N VAL A 93 -1.00 -16.95 7.73
CA VAL A 93 0.04 -16.18 8.41
C VAL A 93 1.40 -16.83 8.14
N THR A 94 2.32 -16.10 7.50
CA THR A 94 3.67 -16.60 7.23
C THR A 94 4.51 -16.67 8.50
N VAL A 95 5.47 -17.61 8.55
CA VAL A 95 6.40 -17.72 9.69
C VAL A 95 7.19 -16.42 9.86
N GLN A 96 7.67 -15.84 8.75
CA GLN A 96 8.41 -14.59 8.74
C GLN A 96 7.62 -13.46 9.39
N ARG A 97 6.30 -13.35 9.15
CA ARG A 97 5.46 -12.34 9.78
C ARG A 97 5.44 -12.48 11.30
N LYS A 98 5.46 -13.70 11.83
CA LYS A 98 5.47 -13.96 13.28
C LYS A 98 6.81 -13.60 13.94
N ILE A 99 7.92 -13.70 13.20
CA ILE A 99 9.27 -13.51 13.75
C ILE A 99 9.92 -12.16 13.41
N ALA A 100 9.34 -11.39 12.47
CA ALA A 100 9.97 -10.18 11.93
C ALA A 100 10.26 -9.10 12.98
N GLY A 101 9.48 -9.05 14.08
CA GLY A 101 9.61 -8.02 15.11
C GLY A 101 9.42 -6.61 14.56
N PRO A 102 9.69 -5.56 15.38
CA PRO A 102 9.64 -4.19 14.92
C PRO A 102 10.81 -3.87 13.97
N MET A 103 10.53 -3.09 12.92
CA MET A 103 11.55 -2.56 12.01
C MET A 103 12.50 -1.61 12.77
N LYS A 104 13.81 -1.73 12.51
CA LYS A 104 14.84 -0.85 13.08
C LYS A 104 14.66 0.60 12.62
N ASN A 105 14.93 1.56 13.50
CA ASN A 105 14.86 3.00 13.18
C ASN A 105 15.75 3.37 11.99
N ALA A 106 16.99 2.89 11.94
CA ALA A 106 17.87 3.14 10.79
C ALA A 106 17.29 2.63 9.46
N THR A 107 16.46 1.59 9.48
CA THR A 107 15.76 1.12 8.26
C THR A 107 14.60 2.04 7.89
N ARG A 108 13.88 2.58 8.89
CA ARG A 108 12.81 3.58 8.68
C ARG A 108 13.38 4.84 8.03
N ASP A 109 14.49 5.36 8.54
CA ASP A 109 15.15 6.55 8.00
C ASP A 109 15.54 6.36 6.52
N ILE A 110 16.11 5.20 6.18
CA ILE A 110 16.48 4.86 4.78
C ILE A 110 15.23 4.77 3.89
N LEU A 111 14.14 4.18 4.39
CA LEU A 111 12.90 4.06 3.62
C LEU A 111 12.21 5.41 3.44
N GLU A 112 12.24 6.29 4.45
CA GLU A 112 11.71 7.64 4.35
C GLU A 112 12.51 8.45 3.31
N GLU A 113 13.84 8.40 3.35
CA GLU A 113 14.68 9.06 2.35
C GLU A 113 14.39 8.55 0.92
N LEU A 114 14.17 7.24 0.77
CA LEU A 114 13.96 6.61 -0.54
C LEU A 114 12.53 6.77 -1.07
N LEU A 115 11.52 6.71 -0.20
CA LEU A 115 10.11 6.57 -0.57
C LEU A 115 9.23 7.74 -0.09
N GLY A 116 9.73 8.66 0.72
CA GLY A 116 8.95 9.80 1.23
C GLY A 116 8.31 10.60 0.11
N GLY A 117 9.08 10.91 -0.94
CA GLY A 117 8.56 11.57 -2.14
C GLY A 117 7.47 10.77 -2.88
N CYS A 118 7.52 9.44 -2.82
CA CYS A 118 6.46 8.59 -3.37
C CYS A 118 5.17 8.70 -2.57
N SER A 119 5.25 8.72 -1.24
CA SER A 119 4.10 8.87 -0.34
C SER A 119 3.44 10.24 -0.50
N THR A 120 4.23 11.32 -0.57
CA THR A 120 3.71 12.67 -0.82
C THR A 120 3.00 12.77 -2.17
N GLU A 121 3.60 12.24 -3.24
CA GLU A 121 2.97 12.25 -4.56
C GLU A 121 1.72 11.37 -4.61
N LEU A 122 1.71 10.24 -3.92
CA LEU A 122 0.53 9.39 -3.79
C LEU A 122 -0.62 10.17 -3.15
N ALA A 123 -0.37 10.82 -2.01
CA ALA A 123 -1.37 11.61 -1.30
C ALA A 123 -1.98 12.70 -2.20
N ARG A 124 -1.14 13.36 -3.00
CA ARG A 124 -1.59 14.35 -4.00
C ARG A 124 -2.45 13.72 -5.10
N LEU A 125 -2.07 12.56 -5.64
CA LEU A 125 -2.80 11.87 -6.70
C LEU A 125 -4.18 11.39 -6.25
N ILE A 126 -4.26 10.85 -5.03
CA ILE A 126 -5.50 10.26 -4.49
C ILE A 126 -6.31 11.26 -3.65
N GLN A 127 -5.82 12.49 -3.50
CA GLN A 127 -6.46 13.56 -2.73
C GLN A 127 -6.72 13.17 -1.26
N SER A 128 -5.77 12.46 -0.65
CA SER A 128 -5.89 11.99 0.74
C SER A 128 -4.53 11.80 1.39
N ASP A 129 -4.36 12.36 2.59
CA ASP A 129 -3.13 12.23 3.39
C ASP A 129 -3.05 10.90 4.17
N LYS A 130 -4.04 10.02 4.02
CA LYS A 130 -4.12 8.72 4.73
C LYS A 130 -2.87 7.85 4.57
N PHE A 131 -2.15 8.02 3.46
CA PHE A 131 -0.98 7.24 3.06
C PHE A 131 0.34 8.03 3.17
N THR A 132 0.38 9.11 3.95
CA THR A 132 1.65 9.71 4.38
C THR A 132 2.15 8.95 5.60
N TRP A 133 2.74 7.78 5.37
CA TRP A 133 3.38 7.00 6.43
C TRP A 133 4.60 7.77 6.93
N GLY A 134 4.45 8.55 8.01
CA GLY A 134 5.59 9.08 8.74
C GLY A 134 6.27 7.90 9.44
N TRP A 135 7.35 7.41 8.86
CA TRP A 135 8.05 6.21 9.34
C TRP A 135 8.80 6.43 10.64
#